data_AF-A0A7Y1VTM5-F1
#
_entry.id   AF-A0A7Y1VTM5-F1
#
_cell.length_a   1.000
_cell.length_b   1.000
_cell.length_c   1.000
_cell.angle_alpha   90.00
_cell.angle_beta   90.00
_cell.angle_gamma   90.00
#
_symmetry.space_group_name_H-M   'P 1'
#
loop_
_entity.id
_entity.type
_entity.pdbx_description
1 polymer ?
#
loop_
_entity_poly.entity_id
_entity_poly.type
_entity_poly.pdbx_seq_one_letter_code
_entity_poly.pdbx_strand_id
1 'polypeptide(L)'
;MRNRLQVIGMASFCLIWACNRPVSRFVVSQEKLEAPSTVKFVNQSEKAETFLWDFGDGSTSDDINPTHRYVQSGSYMITLNAINGKKTRKSEQMIEIEKPTGSLVEIQTSFGNMLVKLYDETPLHQENLIKLSDEGFFDDLL
;
A
#
# COMPACT_ATOMS: atom_id res chain seq x y z
N MET A 1 46.71 1.28 39.58
CA MET A 1 46.09 0.03 39.08
C MET A 1 44.65 0.34 38.69
N ARG A 2 44.23 -0.16 37.53
CA ARG A 2 42.97 0.09 36.80
C ARG A 2 41.73 -0.31 37.63
N ASN A 3 40.63 0.44 37.53
CA ASN A 3 39.51 0.06 36.64
C ASN A 3 38.38 1.09 36.62
N ARG A 4 38.00 1.52 35.41
CA ARG A 4 36.70 2.11 35.10
C ARG A 4 35.74 0.98 34.74
N LEU A 5 34.51 1.03 35.25
CA LEU A 5 33.33 0.55 34.53
C LEU A 5 32.23 1.58 34.69
N GLN A 6 31.87 2.23 33.57
CA GLN A 6 30.56 2.86 33.40
C GLN A 6 29.55 1.73 33.17
N VAL A 7 28.40 1.77 33.85
CA VAL A 7 27.22 1.05 33.37
C VAL A 7 26.12 2.08 33.11
N ILE A 8 25.76 2.11 31.84
CA ILE A 8 24.80 2.95 31.14
C ILE A 8 23.37 2.48 31.45
N GLY A 9 22.45 3.42 31.61
CA GLY A 9 21.06 3.29 31.15
C GLY A 9 20.13 2.40 31.97
N MET A 10 19.28 3.03 32.79
CA MET A 10 18.04 2.41 33.25
C MET A 10 17.09 2.24 32.06
N ALA A 11 17.25 1.15 31.30
CA ALA A 11 16.17 0.61 30.49
C ALA A 11 15.51 -0.50 31.33
N SER A 12 14.26 -0.22 31.71
CA SER A 12 13.38 -1.04 32.54
C SER A 12 13.57 -2.54 32.35
N PHE A 13 13.95 -3.18 33.46
CA PHE A 13 13.99 -4.61 33.66
C PHE A 13 12.60 -5.23 33.40
N CYS A 14 12.44 -5.95 32.29
CA CYS A 14 11.38 -6.94 32.16
C CYS A 14 11.79 -8.19 32.94
N LEU A 15 11.58 -8.19 34.26
CA LEU A 15 11.86 -9.33 35.14
C LEU A 15 10.88 -10.48 34.85
N ILE A 16 11.41 -11.55 34.26
CA ILE A 16 11.18 -12.96 34.65
C ILE A 16 9.72 -13.36 34.99
N TRP A 17 8.76 -13.00 34.15
CA TRP A 17 7.54 -13.79 33.91
C TRP A 17 7.06 -13.46 32.50
N ALA A 18 6.79 -14.49 31.70
CA ALA A 18 6.54 -14.37 30.27
C ALA A 18 5.48 -13.31 29.95
N CYS A 19 5.92 -12.17 29.40
CA CYS A 19 5.01 -11.22 28.77
C CYS A 19 4.51 -11.86 27.46
N ASN A 20 3.53 -12.75 27.56
CA ASN A 20 2.84 -13.39 26.44
C ASN A 20 1.79 -12.44 25.85
N ARG A 21 2.18 -11.18 25.62
CA ARG A 21 1.38 -10.18 24.91
C ARG A 21 1.94 -10.09 23.50
N PRO A 22 1.09 -10.14 22.47
CA PRO A 22 1.56 -9.96 21.11
C PRO A 22 2.17 -8.57 20.98
N VAL A 23 3.06 -8.40 20.01
CA VAL A 23 3.50 -7.11 19.47
C VAL A 23 2.99 -7.08 18.03
N SER A 24 2.27 -6.02 17.65
CA SER A 24 1.81 -5.86 16.27
C SER A 24 2.80 -4.96 15.53
N ARG A 25 3.29 -5.44 14.38
CA ARG A 25 4.19 -4.69 13.49
C ARG A 25 4.09 -5.25 12.08
N PHE A 26 4.12 -4.38 11.09
CA PHE A 26 4.29 -4.76 9.69
C PHE A 26 5.08 -3.72 8.93
N VAL A 27 5.51 -4.08 7.72
CA VAL A 27 6.12 -3.17 6.76
C VAL A 27 5.48 -3.37 5.39
N VAL A 28 5.49 -2.29 4.61
CA VAL A 28 5.08 -2.27 3.21
C VAL A 28 6.34 -2.33 2.35
N SER A 29 6.37 -3.20 1.34
CA SER A 29 7.61 -3.49 0.60
C SER A 29 8.02 -2.42 -0.43
N GLN A 30 7.24 -1.35 -0.62
CA GLN A 30 7.40 -0.39 -1.71
C GLN A 30 7.33 1.05 -1.19
N GLU A 31 8.23 1.91 -1.67
CA GLU A 31 8.32 3.32 -1.26
C GLU A 31 7.43 4.25 -2.10
N LYS A 32 7.16 3.90 -3.37
CA LYS A 32 6.27 4.64 -4.26
C LYS A 32 5.22 3.72 -4.84
N LEU A 33 3.96 4.13 -4.78
CA LEU A 33 2.81 3.35 -5.23
C LEU A 33 1.97 4.20 -6.16
N GLU A 34 1.73 3.73 -7.38
CA GLU A 34 0.88 4.39 -8.38
C GLU A 34 -0.28 3.47 -8.76
N ALA A 35 -1.50 4.00 -8.85
CA ALA A 35 -2.66 3.19 -9.19
C ALA A 35 -2.64 2.72 -10.67
N PRO A 36 -3.05 1.48 -10.97
CA PRO A 36 -3.33 0.40 -10.03
C PRO A 36 -2.04 -0.25 -9.52
N SER A 37 -1.92 -0.47 -8.20
CA SER A 37 -0.75 -1.13 -7.60
C SER A 37 -1.13 -2.35 -6.79
N THR A 38 -0.28 -3.38 -6.85
CA THR A 38 -0.36 -4.57 -6.00
C THR A 38 0.71 -4.47 -4.91
N VAL A 39 0.26 -4.28 -3.67
CA VAL A 39 1.09 -4.05 -2.48
C VAL A 39 1.25 -5.34 -1.70
N LYS A 40 2.49 -5.66 -1.32
CA LYS A 40 2.80 -6.79 -0.43
C LYS A 40 3.05 -6.30 0.99
N PHE A 41 2.38 -6.93 1.94
CA PHE A 41 2.55 -6.64 3.37
C PHE A 41 3.38 -7.73 4.02
N VAL A 42 4.41 -7.32 4.76
CA VAL A 42 5.27 -8.24 5.51
C VAL A 42 5.02 -8.04 7.00
N ASN A 43 4.50 -9.07 7.63
CA ASN A 43 4.23 -9.11 9.05
C ASN A 43 5.52 -9.34 9.84
N GLN A 44 5.74 -8.47 10.83
CA GLN A 44 6.86 -8.51 11.76
C GLN A 44 6.36 -8.59 13.21
N SER A 45 5.12 -9.05 13.40
CA SER A 45 4.51 -9.20 14.71
C SER A 45 5.17 -10.33 15.49
N GLU A 46 5.27 -10.15 16.81
CA GLU A 46 5.84 -11.16 17.71
C GLU A 46 4.75 -11.69 18.63
N LYS A 47 4.85 -12.97 19.00
CA LYS A 47 3.97 -13.62 19.98
C LYS A 47 2.48 -13.52 19.61
N ALA A 48 2.16 -13.54 18.33
CA ALA A 48 0.80 -13.60 17.80
C ALA A 48 0.57 -14.95 17.09
N GLU A 49 -0.66 -15.44 17.16
CA GLU A 49 -1.11 -16.70 16.56
C GLU A 49 -2.02 -16.43 15.35
N THR A 50 -2.79 -15.35 15.40
CA THR A 50 -3.70 -14.94 14.31
C THR A 50 -3.54 -13.47 13.97
N PHE A 51 -3.88 -13.14 12.73
CA PHE A 51 -3.74 -11.82 12.15
C PHE A 51 -5.06 -11.41 11.49
N LEU A 52 -5.42 -10.14 11.61
CA LEU A 52 -6.53 -9.57 10.89
C LEU A 52 -6.12 -8.22 10.33
N TRP A 53 -6.16 -8.14 9.01
CA TRP A 53 -5.83 -6.95 8.23
C TRP A 53 -7.09 -6.23 7.80
N ASP A 54 -7.03 -4.91 7.85
CA ASP A 54 -7.95 -4.00 7.17
C ASP A 54 -7.09 -3.12 6.25
N PHE A 55 -7.38 -3.13 4.96
CA PHE A 55 -6.60 -2.41 3.95
C PHE A 55 -7.02 -0.94 3.78
N GLY A 56 -8.04 -0.49 4.52
CA GLY A 56 -8.54 0.89 4.49
C GLY A 56 -9.45 1.21 3.30
N ASP A 57 -9.71 0.23 2.43
CA ASP A 57 -10.62 0.34 1.28
C ASP A 57 -11.90 -0.50 1.45
N GLY A 58 -12.10 -1.08 2.64
CA GLY A 58 -13.19 -1.99 2.97
C GLY A 58 -12.85 -3.47 2.80
N SER A 59 -11.69 -3.81 2.23
CA SER A 59 -11.20 -5.19 2.10
C SER A 59 -10.41 -5.61 3.34
N THR A 60 -10.42 -6.91 3.65
CA THR A 60 -9.73 -7.50 4.79
C THR A 60 -9.01 -8.80 4.41
N SER A 61 -8.12 -9.28 5.29
CA SER A 61 -7.42 -10.57 5.14
C SER A 61 -7.01 -11.13 6.50
N ASP A 62 -6.88 -12.44 6.61
CA ASP A 62 -6.34 -13.17 7.77
C ASP A 62 -4.99 -13.85 7.48
N ASP A 63 -4.41 -13.62 6.30
CA ASP A 63 -3.11 -14.17 5.92
C ASP A 63 -1.98 -13.59 6.78
N ILE A 64 -0.91 -14.37 6.95
CA ILE A 64 0.28 -13.90 7.68
C ILE A 64 0.95 -12.75 6.92
N ASN A 65 1.09 -12.86 5.60
CA ASN A 65 1.72 -11.86 4.73
C ASN A 65 0.85 -11.64 3.48
N PRO A 66 -0.23 -10.85 3.57
CA PRO A 66 -1.17 -10.70 2.46
C PRO A 66 -0.57 -9.85 1.32
N THR A 67 -1.18 -10.01 0.15
CA THR A 67 -1.00 -9.12 -0.98
C THR A 67 -2.35 -8.50 -1.32
N HIS A 68 -2.40 -7.19 -1.53
CA HIS A 68 -3.65 -6.47 -1.82
C HIS A 68 -3.49 -5.54 -3.02
N ARG A 69 -4.56 -5.38 -3.81
CA ARG A 69 -4.54 -4.56 -5.04
C ARG A 69 -5.38 -3.30 -4.87
N TYR A 70 -4.71 -2.14 -4.89
CA TYR A 70 -5.35 -0.83 -4.89
C TYR A 70 -5.56 -0.37 -6.33
N VAL A 71 -6.82 -0.23 -6.74
CA VAL A 71 -7.19 0.17 -8.11
C VAL A 71 -7.24 1.69 -8.27
N GLN A 72 -7.56 2.41 -7.20
CA GLN A 72 -7.72 3.87 -7.22
C GLN A 72 -6.58 4.54 -6.45
N SER A 73 -6.23 5.75 -6.88
CA SER A 73 -5.34 6.62 -6.11
C SER A 73 -6.04 7.12 -4.84
N GLY A 74 -5.30 7.27 -3.75
CA GLY A 74 -5.84 7.77 -2.49
C GLY A 74 -4.94 7.45 -1.30
N SER A 75 -5.31 7.98 -0.14
CA SER A 75 -4.66 7.62 1.14
C SER A 75 -5.44 6.49 1.80
N TYR A 76 -4.75 5.40 2.10
CA TYR A 76 -5.35 4.23 2.75
C TYR A 76 -4.70 4.00 4.11
N MET A 77 -5.51 3.81 5.15
CA MET A 77 -5.03 3.49 6.49
C MET A 77 -5.10 1.97 6.71
N ILE A 78 -3.94 1.33 6.69
CA ILE A 78 -3.83 -0.12 6.87
C ILE A 78 -3.75 -0.41 8.35
N THR A 79 -4.57 -1.35 8.81
CA THR A 79 -4.60 -1.80 10.20
C THR A 79 -4.25 -3.27 10.29
N LEU A 80 -3.31 -3.62 11.17
CA LEU A 80 -3.01 -5.01 11.54
C LEU A 80 -3.36 -5.25 13.01
N ASN A 81 -4.29 -6.17 13.24
CA ASN A 81 -4.57 -6.73 14.56
C ASN A 81 -3.84 -8.07 14.72
N ALA A 82 -2.82 -8.09 15.58
CA ALA A 82 -2.08 -9.30 15.95
C ALA A 82 -2.65 -9.86 17.26
N ILE A 83 -3.08 -11.12 17.24
CA ILE A 83 -3.90 -11.72 18.31
C ILE A 83 -3.20 -12.97 18.86
N ASN A 84 -3.22 -13.13 20.19
CA ASN A 84 -2.78 -14.35 20.88
C ASN A 84 -3.80 -14.68 21.98
N GLY A 85 -4.60 -15.73 21.78
CA GLY A 85 -5.77 -16.02 22.59
C GLY A 85 -6.72 -14.82 22.73
N LYS A 86 -6.89 -14.30 23.95
CA LYS A 86 -7.75 -13.13 24.24
C LYS A 86 -7.03 -11.77 24.14
N LYS A 87 -5.75 -11.75 23.79
CA LYS A 87 -4.92 -10.53 23.78
C LYS A 87 -4.75 -10.05 22.35
N THR A 88 -4.98 -8.76 22.11
CA THR A 88 -4.81 -8.14 20.79
C THR A 88 -3.85 -6.96 20.89
N ARG A 89 -3.06 -6.75 19.84
CA ARG A 89 -2.37 -5.49 19.56
C ARG A 89 -2.69 -5.01 18.16
N LYS A 90 -2.84 -3.70 18.06
CA LYS A 90 -3.11 -2.99 16.82
C LYS A 90 -1.85 -2.24 16.39
N SER A 91 -1.55 -2.27 15.10
CA SER A 91 -0.64 -1.33 14.45
C SER A 91 -1.33 -0.77 13.21
N GLU A 92 -1.01 0.48 12.90
CA GLU A 92 -1.62 1.23 11.80
C GLU A 92 -0.51 1.90 10.99
N GLN A 93 -0.63 1.88 9.67
CA GLN A 93 0.26 2.60 8.76
C GLN A 93 -0.58 3.20 7.62
N MET A 94 -0.37 4.48 7.35
CA MET A 94 -0.95 5.14 6.19
C MET A 94 -0.03 4.93 4.99
N ILE A 95 -0.60 4.55 3.85
CA ILE A 95 0.06 4.58 2.55
C ILE A 95 -0.68 5.54 1.63
N GLU A 96 0.04 6.10 0.68
CA GLU A 96 -0.51 6.94 -0.37
C GLU A 96 -0.30 6.23 -1.71
N ILE A 97 -1.40 5.99 -2.41
CA ILE A 97 -1.39 5.52 -3.79
C ILE A 97 -1.54 6.76 -4.66
N GLU A 98 -0.46 7.15 -5.31
CA GLU A 98 -0.44 8.27 -6.24
C GLU A 98 -1.25 7.93 -7.49
N LYS A 99 -1.70 8.97 -8.18
CA LYS A 99 -2.23 8.82 -9.53
C LYS A 99 -1.12 8.32 -10.45
N PRO A 100 -1.40 7.46 -11.43
CA PRO A 100 -0.41 7.07 -12.43
C PRO A 100 0.21 8.30 -13.08
N THR A 101 1.54 8.31 -13.17
CA THR A 101 2.27 9.39 -13.83
C THR A 101 2.01 9.30 -15.32
N GLY A 102 1.30 10.29 -15.87
CA GLY A 102 0.75 10.19 -17.22
C GLY A 102 1.76 9.90 -18.34
N SER A 103 1.30 9.20 -19.37
CA SER A 103 2.08 8.91 -20.59
C SER A 103 1.63 9.74 -21.77
N LEU A 104 2.55 9.99 -22.70
CA LEU A 104 2.23 10.54 -24.01
C LEU A 104 1.85 9.39 -24.94
N VAL A 105 0.62 9.40 -25.43
CA VAL A 105 0.15 8.48 -26.47
C VAL A 105 0.06 9.25 -27.78
N GLU A 106 0.67 8.70 -28.82
CA GLU A 106 0.55 9.23 -30.17
C GLU A 106 -0.70 8.65 -30.83
N ILE A 107 -1.61 9.52 -31.25
CA ILE A 107 -2.78 9.14 -32.04
C ILE A 107 -2.63 9.65 -33.47
N GLN A 108 -2.97 8.80 -34.43
CA GLN A 108 -3.00 9.18 -35.84
C GLN A 108 -4.37 9.76 -36.18
N THR A 109 -4.39 10.98 -36.68
CA THR A 109 -5.62 11.67 -37.13
C THR A 109 -5.53 11.97 -38.63
N SER A 110 -6.65 12.32 -39.24
CA SER A 110 -6.70 12.80 -40.65
C SER A 110 -5.87 14.07 -40.88
N PHE A 111 -5.52 14.81 -39.82
CA PHE A 111 -4.69 16.02 -39.85
C PHE A 111 -3.22 15.78 -39.46
N GLY A 112 -2.83 14.53 -39.17
CA GLY A 112 -1.48 14.16 -38.74
C GLY A 112 -1.44 13.56 -37.33
N ASN A 113 -0.23 13.42 -36.79
CA ASN A 113 -0.03 12.80 -35.48
C ASN A 113 -0.28 13.81 -34.37
N MET A 114 -1.13 13.45 -33.41
CA MET A 114 -1.38 14.24 -32.21
C MET A 114 -0.83 13.49 -30.99
N LEU A 115 -0.08 14.19 -30.14
CA LEU A 115 0.36 13.67 -28.84
C LEU A 115 -0.68 14.04 -27.79
N VAL A 116 -1.28 13.03 -27.17
CA VAL A 116 -2.21 13.21 -26.05
C VAL A 116 -1.51 12.77 -24.77
N LYS A 117 -1.48 13.66 -23.78
CA LYS A 117 -1.03 13.31 -22.43
C LYS A 117 -2.19 12.66 -21.68
N LEU A 118 -2.07 11.35 -21.44
CA LEU A 118 -3.04 10.60 -20.65
C LEU A 118 -2.65 10.69 -19.19
N TYR A 119 -3.55 11.22 -18.35
CA TYR A 119 -3.30 11.35 -16.91
C TYR A 119 -3.76 10.12 -16.10
N ASP A 120 -4.39 9.14 -16.76
CA ASP A 120 -4.84 7.86 -16.19
C ASP A 120 -4.75 6.77 -17.27
N GLU A 121 -3.84 5.80 -17.09
CA GLU A 121 -3.64 4.65 -17.99
C GLU A 121 -4.34 3.37 -17.49
N THR A 122 -5.29 3.46 -16.57
CA THR A 122 -6.04 2.26 -16.19
C THR A 122 -6.65 1.61 -17.44
N PRO A 123 -6.77 0.27 -17.48
CA PRO A 123 -7.32 -0.44 -18.65
C PRO A 123 -8.66 0.13 -19.12
N LEU A 124 -9.47 0.63 -18.18
CA LEU A 124 -10.74 1.31 -18.46
C LEU A 124 -10.56 2.65 -19.21
N HIS A 125 -9.55 3.45 -18.87
CA HIS A 125 -9.28 4.71 -19.56
C HIS A 125 -8.66 4.50 -20.95
N GLN A 126 -7.80 3.48 -21.12
CA GLN A 126 -7.30 3.10 -22.44
C GLN A 126 -8.43 2.61 -23.36
N GLU A 127 -9.34 1.78 -22.86
CA GLU A 127 -10.53 1.35 -23.62
C GLU A 127 -11.47 2.51 -23.94
N ASN A 128 -11.64 3.46 -23.01
CA ASN A 128 -12.45 4.66 -23.26
C ASN A 128 -11.83 5.54 -24.37
N LEU A 129 -10.51 5.66 -24.44
CA LEU A 129 -9.84 6.42 -25.50
C LEU A 129 -10.00 5.76 -26.88
N ILE A 130 -9.86 4.43 -26.95
CA ILE A 130 -10.08 3.67 -28.18
C ILE A 130 -11.55 3.81 -28.63
N LYS A 131 -12.50 3.70 -27.70
CA LYS A 131 -13.92 3.93 -28.00
C LYS A 131 -14.19 5.36 -28.48
N LEU A 132 -13.61 6.36 -27.83
CA LEU A 132 -13.80 7.76 -28.22
C LEU A 132 -13.17 8.08 -29.59
N SER A 133 -12.07 7.41 -29.97
CA SER A 133 -11.51 7.54 -31.32
C SER A 133 -12.36 6.81 -32.36
N ASP A 134 -12.87 5.61 -32.04
CA ASP A 134 -13.68 4.80 -32.96
C ASP A 134 -15.08 5.39 -33.18
N GLU A 135 -15.62 6.09 -32.17
CA GLU A 135 -16.93 6.77 -32.23
C GLU A 135 -16.87 8.16 -32.89
N GLY A 136 -15.70 8.60 -33.37
CA GLY A 136 -15.55 9.89 -34.07
C GLY A 136 -15.78 11.11 -33.17
N PHE A 137 -15.71 10.95 -31.84
CA PHE A 137 -15.99 12.03 -30.88
C PHE A 137 -15.01 13.21 -30.98
N PHE A 138 -13.90 13.04 -31.70
CA PHE A 138 -12.91 14.07 -31.97
C PHE A 138 -13.12 14.81 -33.30
N ASP A 139 -14.05 14.38 -34.16
CA ASP A 139 -14.31 15.03 -35.45
C ASP A 139 -15.03 16.38 -35.29
N ASP A 140 -15.82 16.56 -34.22
CA ASP A 140 -16.61 17.79 -33.94
C ASP A 140 -15.88 18.81 -33.04
N LEU A 141 -14.62 18.55 -32.67
CA LEU A 141 -13.77 19.44 -31.87
C LEU A 141 -12.86 20.37 -32.72
N LEU A 142 -13.10 20.39 -34.04
CA LEU A 142 -12.47 21.26 -35.04
C LEU A 142 -13.38 22.42 -35.47
#